data_AF-R3KZ33-F1
#
_entry.id   AF-R3KZ33-F1
#
_cell.length_a   1.000
_cell.length_b   1.000
_cell.length_c   1.000
_cell.angle_alpha   90.00
_cell.angle_beta   90.00
_cell.angle_gamma   90.00
#
_symmetry.space_group_name_H-M   'P 1'
#
loop_
_entity.id
_entity.type
_entity.pdbx_description
1 polymer ?
#
loop_
_entity_poly.entity_id
_entity_poly.type
_entity_poly.pdbx_seq_one_letter_code
_entity_poly.pdbx_strand_id
1 'polypeptide(L)'
;MPTLKEKIIQESQRLGIDKIGFTHAEPFIELEDSLHEQRERGYNSGFEHQNVEERIYPEKTFEHPKSIISIALAYPTKAQEKMPRDEKRGQFARASWGIDYHHILQDRLQKLIAFIEEQAATEAEKEHWRFRPQVDTGEYVDTAVAQRAGLGFIGKNGLLITEEFGSFVYLGEVTTNIQFEPDEPVPNGCGDCTRCITGCPTGALLGDGRMNAQKCLSYQTQTKGMMPEEYRKKMRNVIYGCDICQLVCPYNKGKDFHFHEEMEPKIEEVYPKLAPLLTISNKEFKQQFGHLAGSWRGKKPLQRNALIALANLGGREAIPQIILCLNDQRPVIRGTAAWSLGQLAKREPEQSLEALNYLLSVETEEEVIEEAQKAIHLLTSKKGSRSTE
;
A
#
# COMPACT_ATOMS: atom_id res chain seq x y z
N MET A 1 -35.55 -6.24 -24.35
CA MET A 1 -35.24 -5.35 -23.21
C MET A 1 -33.87 -5.72 -22.68
N PRO A 2 -33.05 -4.78 -22.21
CA PRO A 2 -31.76 -5.12 -21.64
C PRO A 2 -31.94 -6.04 -20.42
N THR A 3 -31.07 -7.05 -20.32
CA THR A 3 -30.92 -7.93 -19.17
C THR A 3 -30.49 -7.12 -17.93
N LEU A 4 -30.65 -7.68 -16.74
CA LEU A 4 -30.18 -7.03 -15.50
C LEU A 4 -28.67 -6.77 -15.56
N LYS A 5 -27.87 -7.72 -16.05
CA LYS A 5 -26.42 -7.55 -16.26
C LYS A 5 -26.11 -6.34 -17.15
N GLU A 6 -26.78 -6.20 -18.30
CA GLU A 6 -26.57 -5.06 -19.21
C GLU A 6 -26.94 -3.71 -18.56
N LYS A 7 -28.02 -3.68 -17.78
CA LYS A 7 -28.41 -2.47 -17.02
C LYS A 7 -27.37 -2.11 -15.96
N ILE A 8 -26.84 -3.08 -15.23
CA ILE A 8 -25.78 -2.88 -14.22
C ILE A 8 -24.51 -2.32 -14.90
N ILE A 9 -24.11 -2.87 -16.04
CA ILE A 9 -22.95 -2.37 -16.79
C ILE A 9 -23.17 -0.92 -17.22
N GLN A 10 -24.34 -0.58 -17.74
CA GLN A 10 -24.66 0.80 -18.13
C GLN A 10 -24.64 1.76 -16.93
N GLU A 11 -25.24 1.36 -15.81
CA GLU A 11 -25.26 2.21 -14.61
C GLU A 11 -23.87 2.36 -14.00
N SER A 12 -23.03 1.32 -14.06
CA SER A 12 -21.67 1.37 -13.53
C SER A 12 -20.86 2.53 -14.12
N GLN A 13 -21.03 2.83 -15.42
CA GLN A 13 -20.39 3.96 -16.08
C GLN A 13 -20.85 5.30 -15.50
N ARG A 14 -22.16 5.42 -15.21
CA ARG A 14 -22.75 6.62 -14.61
C ARG A 14 -22.28 6.84 -13.17
N LEU A 15 -22.01 5.74 -12.46
CA LEU A 15 -21.45 5.74 -11.10
C LEU A 15 -19.94 5.98 -11.08
N GLY A 16 -19.26 6.07 -12.22
CA GLY A 16 -17.81 6.23 -12.27
C GLY A 16 -17.06 4.95 -11.88
N ILE A 17 -17.58 3.78 -12.26
CA ILE A 17 -16.82 2.53 -12.23
C ILE A 17 -16.15 2.40 -13.60
N ASP A 18 -14.81 2.35 -13.61
CA ASP A 18 -14.04 2.39 -14.86
C ASP A 18 -13.97 1.04 -15.56
N LYS A 19 -14.07 -0.05 -14.79
CA LYS A 19 -14.24 -1.40 -15.32
C LYS A 19 -15.10 -2.23 -14.38
N ILE A 20 -15.97 -3.05 -14.94
CA ILE A 20 -16.83 -3.97 -14.22
C ILE A 20 -16.79 -5.33 -14.90
N GLY A 21 -16.90 -6.40 -14.13
CA GLY A 21 -16.96 -7.77 -14.63
C GLY A 21 -17.69 -8.68 -13.67
N PHE A 22 -18.12 -9.84 -14.17
CA PHE A 22 -18.96 -10.79 -13.45
C PHE A 22 -18.29 -12.15 -13.44
N THR A 23 -18.30 -12.83 -12.30
CA THR A 23 -17.88 -14.23 -12.19
C THR A 23 -18.91 -15.04 -11.42
N HIS A 24 -18.88 -16.36 -11.60
CA HIS A 24 -19.54 -17.30 -10.71
C HIS A 24 -18.95 -17.23 -9.28
N ALA A 25 -19.69 -17.71 -8.29
CA ALA A 25 -19.27 -17.77 -6.90
C ALA A 25 -18.80 -19.17 -6.45
N GLU A 26 -18.27 -19.97 -7.38
CA GLU A 26 -17.63 -21.24 -6.99
C GLU A 26 -16.30 -20.98 -6.26
N PRO A 27 -15.83 -21.97 -5.46
CA PRO A 27 -14.59 -21.83 -4.71
C PRO A 27 -13.37 -21.57 -5.59
N PHE A 28 -12.42 -20.77 -5.08
CA PHE A 28 -11.13 -20.49 -5.72
C PHE A 28 -10.08 -21.57 -5.39
N ILE A 29 -10.38 -22.83 -5.74
CA ILE A 29 -9.56 -24.00 -5.38
C ILE A 29 -8.11 -23.86 -5.87
N GLU A 30 -7.91 -23.20 -7.00
CA GLU A 30 -6.59 -22.92 -7.58
C GLU A 30 -5.66 -22.11 -6.67
N LEU A 31 -6.19 -21.42 -5.65
CA LEU A 31 -5.41 -20.63 -4.71
C LEU A 31 -4.98 -21.44 -3.47
N GLU A 32 -5.60 -22.57 -3.18
CA GLU A 32 -5.49 -23.28 -1.90
C GLU A 32 -4.03 -23.63 -1.55
N ASP A 33 -3.38 -24.42 -2.41
CA ASP A 33 -1.99 -24.85 -2.23
C ASP A 33 -1.04 -23.66 -2.06
N SER A 34 -1.22 -22.62 -2.88
CA SER A 34 -0.38 -21.42 -2.83
C SER A 34 -0.55 -20.64 -1.52
N LEU A 35 -1.79 -20.51 -1.02
CA LEU A 35 -2.06 -19.82 0.24
C LEU A 35 -1.47 -20.56 1.45
N HIS A 36 -1.51 -21.90 1.43
CA HIS A 36 -0.86 -22.73 2.45
C HIS A 36 0.67 -22.65 2.35
N GLU A 37 1.25 -22.80 1.17
CA GLU A 37 2.70 -22.73 0.95
C GLU A 37 3.28 -21.38 1.40
N GLN A 38 2.61 -20.27 1.05
CA GLN A 38 3.04 -18.92 1.45
C GLN A 38 2.99 -18.72 2.97
N ARG A 39 2.01 -19.31 3.65
CA ARG A 39 1.90 -19.29 5.12
C ARG A 39 3.00 -20.11 5.78
N GLU A 40 3.23 -21.34 5.32
CA GLU A 40 4.24 -22.25 5.86
C GLU A 40 5.66 -21.69 5.70
N ARG A 41 5.93 -21.00 4.59
CA ARG A 41 7.20 -20.30 4.35
C ARG A 41 7.37 -18.99 5.12
N GLY A 42 6.33 -18.53 5.83
CA GLY A 42 6.34 -17.25 6.54
C GLY A 42 6.40 -16.04 5.59
N TYR A 43 5.86 -16.16 4.38
CA TYR A 43 5.90 -15.12 3.35
C TYR A 43 4.72 -14.14 3.43
N ASN A 44 3.65 -14.49 4.16
CA ASN A 44 2.50 -13.62 4.39
C ASN A 44 2.89 -12.36 5.19
N SER A 45 2.18 -11.26 4.98
CA SER A 45 2.39 -10.00 5.71
C SER A 45 1.79 -10.03 7.12
N GLY A 46 0.73 -10.82 7.30
CA GLY A 46 -0.13 -10.80 8.49
C GLY A 46 -1.25 -9.76 8.39
N PHE A 47 -1.42 -9.09 7.24
CA PHE A 47 -2.58 -8.24 6.96
C PHE A 47 -3.69 -8.99 6.23
N GLU A 48 -3.37 -10.13 5.61
CA GLU A 48 -4.35 -10.95 4.93
C GLU A 48 -5.39 -11.49 5.92
N HIS A 49 -6.58 -11.82 5.43
CA HIS A 49 -7.53 -12.59 6.24
C HIS A 49 -6.91 -13.93 6.68
N GLN A 50 -7.09 -14.28 7.96
CA GLN A 50 -6.31 -15.37 8.57
C GLN A 50 -6.92 -16.75 8.29
N ASN A 51 -8.25 -16.83 8.13
CA ASN A 51 -8.94 -18.08 7.81
C ASN A 51 -8.86 -18.35 6.30
N VAL A 52 -8.07 -19.36 5.89
CA VAL A 52 -7.89 -19.71 4.47
C VAL A 52 -9.21 -20.12 3.83
N GLU A 53 -10.04 -20.89 4.52
CA GLU A 53 -11.29 -21.40 3.95
C GLU A 53 -12.22 -20.25 3.56
N GLU A 54 -12.31 -19.21 4.38
CA GLU A 54 -13.14 -18.04 4.09
C GLU A 54 -12.63 -17.21 2.89
N ARG A 55 -11.35 -17.36 2.51
CA ARG A 55 -10.78 -16.72 1.30
C ARG A 55 -11.08 -17.51 0.02
N ILE A 56 -11.30 -18.82 0.16
CA ILE A 56 -11.45 -19.76 -0.97
C ILE A 56 -12.92 -20.02 -1.26
N TYR A 57 -13.74 -20.21 -0.22
CA TYR A 57 -15.10 -20.72 -0.30
C TYR A 57 -16.12 -19.60 0.00
N PRO A 58 -16.73 -18.95 -1.01
CA PRO A 58 -17.74 -17.90 -0.80
C PRO A 58 -18.88 -18.31 0.13
N GLU A 59 -19.27 -19.58 0.15
CA GLU A 59 -20.34 -20.09 1.00
C GLU A 59 -20.03 -20.09 2.51
N LYS A 60 -18.75 -19.93 2.89
CA LYS A 60 -18.35 -19.78 4.30
C LYS A 60 -18.66 -18.39 4.85
N THR A 61 -18.78 -17.40 3.97
CA THR A 61 -18.98 -15.99 4.33
C THR A 61 -20.29 -15.42 3.78
N PHE A 62 -20.98 -16.15 2.89
CA PHE A 62 -22.22 -15.70 2.28
C PHE A 62 -23.21 -16.86 2.10
N GLU A 63 -24.49 -16.63 2.39
CA GLU A 63 -25.53 -17.66 2.23
C GLU A 63 -25.99 -17.77 0.76
N HIS A 64 -25.92 -18.96 0.19
CA HIS A 64 -26.32 -19.26 -1.20
C HIS A 64 -25.68 -18.35 -2.27
N PRO A 65 -24.33 -18.20 -2.29
CA PRO A 65 -23.68 -17.34 -3.26
C PRO A 65 -23.85 -17.91 -4.68
N LYS A 66 -24.09 -17.02 -5.65
CA LYS A 66 -24.27 -17.38 -7.07
C LYS A 66 -23.30 -16.66 -7.98
N SER A 67 -23.06 -15.39 -7.73
CA SER A 67 -22.15 -14.58 -8.54
C SER A 67 -21.40 -13.57 -7.70
N ILE A 68 -20.28 -13.11 -8.24
CA ILE A 68 -19.49 -12.02 -7.69
C ILE A 68 -19.34 -10.97 -8.79
N ILE A 69 -19.69 -9.72 -8.49
CA ILE A 69 -19.50 -8.56 -9.36
C ILE A 69 -18.20 -7.89 -8.93
N SER A 70 -17.20 -7.82 -9.81
CA SER A 70 -15.93 -7.15 -9.53
C SER A 70 -15.86 -5.80 -10.24
N ILE A 71 -15.34 -4.78 -9.56
CA ILE A 71 -15.16 -3.44 -10.09
C ILE A 71 -13.70 -3.00 -10.00
N ALA A 72 -13.31 -2.11 -10.89
CA ALA A 72 -12.05 -1.40 -10.83
C ALA A 72 -12.24 0.09 -11.09
N LEU A 73 -11.55 0.92 -10.29
CA LEU A 73 -11.43 2.37 -10.50
C LEU A 73 -9.97 2.74 -10.71
N ALA A 74 -9.65 3.39 -11.83
CA ALA A 74 -8.33 3.88 -12.17
C ALA A 74 -7.95 5.11 -11.34
N TYR A 75 -6.73 5.12 -10.79
CA TYR A 75 -6.22 6.22 -9.97
C TYR A 75 -5.08 6.99 -10.64
N PRO A 76 -4.88 8.28 -10.31
CA PRO A 76 -3.87 9.11 -10.93
C PRO A 76 -2.45 8.65 -10.59
N THR A 77 -1.53 8.84 -11.53
CA THR A 77 -0.14 8.37 -11.40
C THR A 77 0.87 9.51 -11.38
N LYS A 78 0.41 10.72 -11.70
CA LYS A 78 1.18 11.96 -11.63
C LYS A 78 0.36 13.02 -10.91
N ALA A 79 1.02 13.79 -10.06
CA ALA A 79 0.41 15.03 -9.57
C ALA A 79 0.45 16.09 -10.69
N GLN A 80 -0.64 16.86 -10.82
CA GLN A 80 -0.72 17.95 -11.81
C GLN A 80 0.08 19.17 -11.36
N GLU A 81 0.17 19.40 -10.05
CA GLU A 81 0.94 20.49 -9.46
C GLU A 81 2.45 20.21 -9.52
N LYS A 82 3.23 21.28 -9.73
CA LYS A 82 4.70 21.18 -9.69
C LYS A 82 5.18 20.99 -8.27
N MET A 83 6.05 20.00 -8.09
CA MET A 83 6.72 19.76 -6.82
C MET A 83 7.58 20.95 -6.39
N PRO A 84 7.35 21.51 -5.17
CA PRO A 84 8.24 22.51 -4.59
C PRO A 84 9.67 21.99 -4.42
N ARG A 85 10.65 22.88 -4.59
CA ARG A 85 12.08 22.61 -4.35
C ARG A 85 12.58 23.32 -3.09
N ASP A 86 11.76 23.30 -2.05
CA ASP A 86 11.99 24.00 -0.78
C ASP A 86 12.80 23.16 0.22
N GLU A 87 12.19 22.08 0.72
CA GLU A 87 12.72 21.23 1.79
C GLU A 87 12.76 19.77 1.36
N LYS A 88 13.40 18.91 2.18
CA LYS A 88 13.37 17.46 1.95
C LYS A 88 11.96 16.93 2.20
N ARG A 89 11.38 16.33 1.16
CA ARG A 89 10.02 15.78 1.17
C ARG A 89 10.02 14.27 1.08
N GLY A 90 9.08 13.67 1.79
CA GLY A 90 8.72 12.27 1.65
C GLY A 90 7.80 12.06 0.45
N GLN A 91 7.43 10.82 0.21
CA GLN A 91 6.43 10.45 -0.79
C GLN A 91 5.54 9.33 -0.26
N PHE A 92 4.23 9.44 -0.49
CA PHE A 92 3.29 8.33 -0.42
C PHE A 92 3.20 7.63 -1.78
N ALA A 93 3.09 6.31 -1.76
CA ALA A 93 2.67 5.51 -2.91
C ALA A 93 1.34 6.01 -3.47
N ARG A 94 1.13 5.83 -4.78
CA ARG A 94 -0.05 6.33 -5.50
C ARG A 94 -1.36 5.78 -4.95
N ALA A 95 -1.35 4.55 -4.44
CA ALA A 95 -2.50 3.92 -3.79
C ALA A 95 -2.97 4.60 -2.48
N SER A 96 -2.29 5.66 -2.05
CA SER A 96 -2.68 6.48 -0.89
C SER A 96 -2.83 7.97 -1.25
N TRP A 97 -3.04 8.27 -2.53
CA TRP A 97 -3.34 9.63 -2.98
C TRP A 97 -4.84 9.89 -2.93
N GLY A 98 -5.21 11.10 -2.51
CA GLY A 98 -6.60 11.50 -2.35
C GLY A 98 -7.29 10.81 -1.17
N ILE A 99 -8.62 10.81 -1.20
CA ILE A 99 -9.46 10.14 -0.20
C ILE A 99 -9.18 8.64 -0.23
N ASP A 100 -9.21 8.01 0.94
CA ASP A 100 -9.04 6.58 1.12
C ASP A 100 -9.95 5.77 0.18
N TYR A 101 -9.35 4.94 -0.67
CA TYR A 101 -10.05 4.14 -1.68
C TYR A 101 -11.08 3.21 -1.06
N HIS A 102 -10.89 2.76 0.18
CA HIS A 102 -11.89 1.95 0.89
C HIS A 102 -13.24 2.66 0.93
N HIS A 103 -13.26 3.97 1.22
CA HIS A 103 -14.49 4.75 1.26
C HIS A 103 -15.06 5.01 -0.12
N ILE A 104 -14.19 5.28 -1.12
CA ILE A 104 -14.62 5.55 -2.49
C ILE A 104 -15.29 4.31 -3.09
N LEU A 105 -14.63 3.15 -3.00
CA LEU A 105 -15.15 1.93 -3.59
C LEU A 105 -16.38 1.44 -2.83
N GLN A 106 -16.39 1.52 -1.49
CA GLN A 106 -17.59 1.18 -0.71
C GLN A 106 -18.81 2.02 -1.12
N ASP A 107 -18.62 3.32 -1.37
CA ASP A 107 -19.67 4.21 -1.89
C ASP A 107 -20.16 3.75 -3.27
N ARG A 108 -19.25 3.43 -4.19
CA ARG A 108 -19.62 2.91 -5.53
C ARG A 108 -20.38 1.60 -5.45
N LEU A 109 -19.92 0.67 -4.62
CA LEU A 109 -20.57 -0.62 -4.42
C LEU A 109 -21.96 -0.47 -3.81
N GLN A 110 -22.12 0.39 -2.80
CA GLN A 110 -23.44 0.66 -2.19
C GLN A 110 -24.42 1.28 -3.18
N LYS A 111 -23.99 2.23 -4.01
CA LYS A 111 -24.82 2.82 -5.07
C LYS A 111 -25.21 1.79 -6.13
N LEU A 112 -24.28 0.92 -6.52
CA LEU A 112 -24.56 -0.16 -7.47
C LEU A 112 -25.57 -1.15 -6.89
N ILE A 113 -25.43 -1.54 -5.61
CA ILE A 113 -26.38 -2.41 -4.91
C ILE A 113 -27.78 -1.77 -4.87
N ALA A 114 -27.87 -0.50 -4.47
CA ALA A 114 -29.15 0.22 -4.43
C ALA A 114 -29.82 0.25 -5.81
N PHE A 115 -29.05 0.51 -6.88
CA PHE A 115 -29.56 0.44 -8.23
C PHE A 115 -30.07 -0.96 -8.60
N ILE A 116 -29.33 -2.02 -8.26
CA ILE A 116 -29.74 -3.40 -8.54
C ILE A 116 -31.08 -3.67 -7.85
N GLU A 117 -31.20 -3.35 -6.56
CA GLU A 117 -32.43 -3.53 -5.79
C GLU A 117 -33.64 -2.82 -6.41
N GLU A 118 -33.46 -1.65 -7.02
CA GLU A 118 -34.51 -0.92 -7.75
C GLU A 118 -34.94 -1.61 -9.06
N GLN A 119 -34.16 -2.56 -9.58
CA GLN A 119 -34.51 -3.32 -10.79
C GLN A 119 -35.38 -4.55 -10.50
N ALA A 120 -35.65 -4.87 -9.23
CA ALA A 120 -36.51 -5.99 -8.86
C ALA A 120 -37.94 -5.80 -9.41
N ALA A 121 -38.52 -6.85 -9.97
CA ALA A 121 -39.88 -6.85 -10.49
C ALA A 121 -40.94 -6.84 -9.37
N THR A 122 -40.58 -7.35 -8.18
CA THR A 122 -41.48 -7.44 -7.02
C THR A 122 -40.72 -7.17 -5.72
N GLU A 123 -41.45 -6.75 -4.68
CA GLU A 123 -40.85 -6.55 -3.34
C GLU A 123 -40.29 -7.87 -2.79
N ALA A 124 -40.96 -9.00 -3.04
CA ALA A 124 -40.47 -10.30 -2.60
C ALA A 124 -39.14 -10.71 -3.27
N GLU A 125 -38.95 -10.35 -4.54
CA GLU A 125 -37.67 -10.58 -5.24
C GLU A 125 -36.57 -9.69 -4.65
N LYS A 126 -36.86 -8.41 -4.43
CA LYS A 126 -35.94 -7.47 -3.77
C LYS A 126 -35.55 -7.97 -2.37
N GLU A 127 -36.53 -8.43 -1.58
CA GLU A 127 -36.33 -9.01 -0.26
C GLU A 127 -35.60 -10.36 -0.28
N HIS A 128 -35.50 -11.03 -1.42
CA HIS A 128 -34.71 -12.27 -1.57
C HIS A 128 -33.26 -11.99 -1.96
N TRP A 129 -32.99 -10.92 -2.71
CA TRP A 129 -31.63 -10.57 -3.10
C TRP A 129 -30.76 -10.19 -1.91
N ARG A 130 -29.52 -10.69 -1.91
CA ARG A 130 -28.53 -10.45 -0.88
C ARG A 130 -27.26 -9.94 -1.53
N PHE A 131 -26.55 -9.07 -0.82
CA PHE A 131 -25.33 -8.43 -1.30
C PHE A 131 -24.33 -8.33 -0.16
N ARG A 132 -23.06 -8.63 -0.45
CA ARG A 132 -21.94 -8.43 0.47
C ARG A 132 -20.81 -7.72 -0.26
N PRO A 133 -20.71 -6.37 -0.14
CA PRO A 133 -19.61 -5.61 -0.71
C PRO A 133 -18.33 -5.81 0.10
N GLN A 134 -17.20 -5.90 -0.57
CA GLN A 134 -15.85 -6.06 0.00
C GLN A 134 -14.84 -5.22 -0.80
N VAL A 135 -13.88 -4.65 -0.08
CA VAL A 135 -12.77 -3.84 -0.62
C VAL A 135 -11.58 -4.03 0.33
N ASP A 136 -10.51 -4.71 -0.09
CA ASP A 136 -9.23 -4.93 0.63
C ASP A 136 -9.31 -5.67 1.98
N THR A 137 -10.15 -5.20 2.89
CA THR A 137 -10.32 -5.72 4.25
C THR A 137 -11.29 -6.91 4.33
N GLY A 138 -11.77 -7.38 3.17
CA GLY A 138 -12.61 -8.55 3.04
C GLY A 138 -11.86 -9.86 3.22
N GLU A 139 -12.56 -10.97 3.03
CA GLU A 139 -11.96 -12.30 3.11
C GLU A 139 -11.27 -12.74 1.82
N TYR A 140 -11.77 -12.26 0.67
CA TYR A 140 -11.32 -12.74 -0.63
C TYR A 140 -9.90 -12.28 -1.03
N VAL A 141 -9.45 -12.82 -2.16
CA VAL A 141 -8.27 -12.34 -2.86
C VAL A 141 -8.76 -11.46 -4.01
N ASP A 142 -8.92 -10.16 -3.80
CA ASP A 142 -9.54 -9.21 -4.75
C ASP A 142 -8.92 -9.30 -6.16
N THR A 143 -7.61 -9.52 -6.23
CA THR A 143 -6.89 -9.70 -7.51
C THR A 143 -7.30 -10.97 -8.26
N ALA A 144 -7.58 -12.06 -7.55
CA ALA A 144 -8.06 -13.32 -8.15
C ALA A 144 -9.55 -13.21 -8.54
N VAL A 145 -10.37 -12.56 -7.72
CA VAL A 145 -11.76 -12.23 -8.06
C VAL A 145 -11.81 -11.43 -9.36
N ALA A 146 -11.02 -10.36 -9.45
CA ALA A 146 -10.98 -9.49 -10.61
C ALA A 146 -10.41 -10.20 -11.86
N GLN A 147 -9.43 -11.10 -11.70
CA GLN A 147 -8.94 -11.93 -12.80
C GLN A 147 -10.05 -12.85 -13.34
N ARG A 148 -10.74 -13.57 -12.44
CA ARG A 148 -11.81 -14.51 -12.81
C ARG A 148 -13.01 -13.79 -13.44
N ALA A 149 -13.27 -12.55 -13.01
CA ALA A 149 -14.29 -11.68 -13.59
C ALA A 149 -13.85 -10.96 -14.88
N GLY A 150 -12.67 -11.25 -15.44
CA GLY A 150 -12.24 -10.71 -16.73
C GLY A 150 -11.77 -9.25 -16.72
N LEU A 151 -11.49 -8.65 -15.56
CA LEU A 151 -11.01 -7.26 -15.49
C LEU A 151 -9.58 -7.14 -16.04
N GLY A 152 -8.75 -8.16 -15.84
CA GLY A 152 -7.34 -8.15 -16.19
C GLY A 152 -6.65 -9.48 -15.89
N PHE A 153 -5.34 -9.51 -16.00
CA PHE A 153 -4.52 -10.67 -15.64
C PHE A 153 -3.59 -10.35 -14.47
N ILE A 154 -3.21 -11.36 -13.68
CA ILE A 154 -2.24 -11.19 -12.60
C ILE A 154 -0.82 -11.19 -13.19
N GLY A 155 -0.11 -10.06 -13.03
CA GLY A 155 1.26 -9.93 -13.47
C GLY A 155 2.25 -10.69 -12.59
N LYS A 156 3.50 -10.87 -13.06
CA LYS A 156 4.59 -11.44 -12.24
C LYS A 156 4.94 -10.61 -10.98
N ASN A 157 4.38 -9.39 -10.87
CA ASN A 157 4.48 -8.53 -9.69
C ASN A 157 3.34 -8.75 -8.66
N GLY A 158 2.39 -9.66 -8.93
CA GLY A 158 1.26 -9.98 -8.05
C GLY A 158 0.08 -9.02 -8.14
N LEU A 159 0.10 -8.04 -9.04
CA LEU A 159 -0.99 -7.09 -9.23
C LEU A 159 -1.88 -7.50 -10.39
N LEU A 160 -3.16 -7.12 -10.32
CA LEU A 160 -4.05 -7.13 -11.49
C LEU A 160 -3.57 -6.07 -12.50
N ILE A 161 -3.50 -6.45 -13.77
CA ILE A 161 -3.14 -5.57 -14.88
C ILE A 161 -4.31 -5.56 -15.88
N THR A 162 -4.95 -4.41 -16.01
CA THR A 162 -5.96 -4.14 -17.05
C THR A 162 -5.26 -3.67 -18.33
N GLU A 163 -5.88 -3.86 -19.48
CA GLU A 163 -5.34 -3.35 -20.75
C GLU A 163 -5.45 -1.82 -20.84
N GLU A 164 -6.57 -1.30 -20.34
CA GLU A 164 -7.00 0.09 -20.44
C GLU A 164 -6.23 0.97 -19.47
N PHE A 165 -6.09 0.55 -18.22
CA PHE A 165 -5.58 1.36 -17.12
C PHE A 165 -4.24 0.88 -16.56
N GLY A 166 -3.73 -0.26 -17.05
CA GLY A 166 -2.59 -0.93 -16.46
C GLY A 166 -2.92 -1.49 -15.08
N SER A 167 -1.95 -1.45 -14.16
CA SER A 167 -2.12 -1.88 -12.76
C SER A 167 -2.52 -0.75 -11.82
N PHE A 168 -2.79 0.45 -12.33
CA PHE A 168 -3.13 1.61 -11.50
C PHE A 168 -4.64 1.68 -11.28
N VAL A 169 -5.18 0.63 -10.68
CA VAL A 169 -6.59 0.50 -10.34
C VAL A 169 -6.76 0.05 -8.89
N TYR A 170 -7.78 0.56 -8.21
CA TYR A 170 -8.33 -0.03 -6.98
C TYR A 170 -9.35 -1.10 -7.34
N LEU A 171 -9.50 -2.12 -6.50
CA LEU A 171 -10.41 -3.25 -6.70
C LEU A 171 -11.43 -3.34 -5.59
N GLY A 172 -12.62 -3.81 -5.92
CA GLY A 172 -13.64 -4.20 -4.95
C GLY A 172 -14.66 -5.12 -5.60
N GLU A 173 -15.47 -5.77 -4.79
CA GLU A 173 -16.42 -6.75 -5.28
C GLU A 173 -17.70 -6.84 -4.43
N VAL A 174 -18.75 -7.41 -5.04
CA VAL A 174 -20.02 -7.72 -4.37
C VAL A 174 -20.34 -9.18 -4.60
N THR A 175 -20.40 -9.97 -3.53
CA THR A 175 -21.02 -11.31 -3.59
C THR A 175 -22.52 -11.17 -3.56
N THR A 176 -23.22 -11.93 -4.40
CA THR A 176 -24.68 -11.96 -4.43
C THR A 176 -25.22 -13.37 -4.72
N ASN A 177 -26.47 -13.60 -4.30
CA ASN A 177 -27.25 -14.79 -4.66
C ASN A 177 -27.99 -14.65 -5.99
N ILE A 178 -27.81 -13.54 -6.71
CA ILE A 178 -28.31 -13.38 -8.08
C ILE A 178 -27.38 -14.14 -9.04
N GLN A 179 -27.97 -14.94 -9.93
CA GLN A 179 -27.21 -15.60 -10.99
C GLN A 179 -26.97 -14.64 -12.17
N PHE A 180 -25.71 -14.35 -12.45
CA PHE A 180 -25.26 -13.68 -13.67
C PHE A 180 -24.48 -14.65 -14.56
N GLU A 181 -24.52 -14.40 -15.86
CA GLU A 181 -23.58 -15.02 -16.81
C GLU A 181 -22.17 -14.51 -16.50
N PRO A 182 -21.17 -15.38 -16.27
CA PRO A 182 -19.81 -14.95 -16.01
C PRO A 182 -19.16 -14.34 -17.26
N ASP A 183 -18.21 -13.44 -17.06
CA ASP A 183 -17.29 -12.97 -18.09
C ASP A 183 -16.07 -13.88 -18.16
N GLU A 184 -15.38 -13.84 -19.30
CA GLU A 184 -14.21 -14.68 -19.55
C GLU A 184 -12.91 -13.99 -19.05
N PRO A 185 -11.99 -14.74 -18.43
CA PRO A 185 -10.65 -14.24 -18.12
C PRO A 185 -9.93 -13.72 -19.37
N VAL A 186 -9.16 -12.64 -19.22
CA VAL A 186 -8.41 -12.06 -20.35
C VAL A 186 -7.21 -12.96 -20.73
N PRO A 187 -6.88 -13.10 -22.03
CA PRO A 187 -5.80 -13.98 -22.49
C PRO A 187 -4.39 -13.39 -22.31
N ASN A 188 -4.29 -12.12 -21.89
CA ASN A 188 -3.02 -11.40 -21.79
C ASN A 188 -2.13 -11.95 -20.65
N GLY A 189 -0.82 -11.75 -20.78
CA GLY A 189 0.17 -12.18 -19.80
C GLY A 189 1.47 -11.40 -19.89
N CYS A 190 2.40 -11.67 -18.97
CA CYS A 190 3.71 -11.01 -18.97
C CYS A 190 4.68 -11.50 -20.05
N GLY A 191 4.44 -12.67 -20.67
CA GLY A 191 5.42 -13.37 -21.50
C GLY A 191 6.76 -13.55 -20.75
N ASP A 192 7.86 -13.36 -21.46
CA ASP A 192 9.22 -13.47 -20.90
C ASP A 192 9.68 -12.24 -20.12
N CYS A 193 8.83 -11.23 -19.93
CA CYS A 193 9.19 -10.03 -19.19
C CYS A 193 9.52 -10.35 -17.72
N THR A 194 10.60 -9.76 -17.20
CA THR A 194 11.05 -9.88 -15.79
C THR A 194 11.39 -8.52 -15.17
N ARG A 195 10.92 -7.40 -15.77
CA ARG A 195 11.28 -6.04 -15.34
C ARG A 195 10.93 -5.74 -13.89
N CYS A 196 9.76 -6.16 -13.42
CA CYS A 196 9.33 -5.94 -12.04
C CYS A 196 10.19 -6.73 -11.04
N ILE A 197 10.52 -7.98 -11.36
CA ILE A 197 11.38 -8.85 -10.55
C ILE A 197 12.77 -8.24 -10.44
N THR A 198 13.35 -7.85 -11.58
CA THR A 198 14.68 -7.21 -11.66
C THR A 198 14.69 -5.84 -10.97
N GLY A 199 13.61 -5.08 -11.09
CA GLY A 199 13.46 -3.75 -10.50
C GLY A 199 13.18 -3.77 -9.00
N CYS A 200 12.73 -4.90 -8.42
CA CYS A 200 12.40 -4.99 -7.01
C CYS A 200 13.67 -4.86 -6.14
N PRO A 201 13.81 -3.79 -5.33
CA PRO A 201 15.07 -3.52 -4.62
C PRO A 201 15.38 -4.54 -3.51
N THR A 202 14.38 -5.31 -3.09
CA THR A 202 14.46 -6.28 -1.99
C THR A 202 14.38 -7.73 -2.45
N GLY A 203 14.15 -7.97 -3.74
CA GLY A 203 13.91 -9.34 -4.25
C GLY A 203 12.67 -9.99 -3.63
N ALA A 204 11.63 -9.19 -3.36
CA ALA A 204 10.39 -9.68 -2.76
C ALA A 204 9.52 -10.49 -3.74
N LEU A 205 9.63 -10.25 -5.05
CA LEU A 205 8.83 -10.94 -6.07
C LEU A 205 9.46 -12.29 -6.43
N LEU A 206 8.67 -13.37 -6.39
CA LEU A 206 9.15 -14.73 -6.70
C LEU A 206 9.15 -15.04 -8.22
N GLY A 207 8.40 -14.24 -9.00
CA GLY A 207 8.41 -14.27 -10.46
C GLY A 207 7.29 -15.05 -11.12
N ASP A 208 6.37 -15.58 -10.33
CA ASP A 208 5.19 -16.36 -10.72
C ASP A 208 3.89 -15.71 -10.21
N GLY A 209 3.92 -14.40 -9.92
CA GLY A 209 2.81 -13.66 -9.31
C GLY A 209 2.80 -13.71 -7.79
N ARG A 210 3.60 -14.58 -7.16
CA ARG A 210 3.74 -14.65 -5.70
C ARG A 210 4.86 -13.74 -5.20
N MET A 211 4.84 -13.46 -3.89
CA MET A 211 5.85 -12.63 -3.24
C MET A 211 6.17 -13.08 -1.82
N ASN A 212 7.38 -12.79 -1.36
CA ASN A 212 7.71 -12.74 0.05
C ASN A 212 7.36 -11.34 0.58
N ALA A 213 6.18 -11.20 1.20
CA ALA A 213 5.69 -9.91 1.69
C ALA A 213 6.55 -9.34 2.81
N GLN A 214 7.20 -10.21 3.63
CA GLN A 214 8.15 -9.78 4.66
C GLN A 214 9.32 -8.97 4.08
N LYS A 215 9.66 -9.14 2.80
CA LYS A 215 10.69 -8.34 2.12
C LYS A 215 10.14 -7.13 1.35
N CYS A 216 8.83 -7.02 1.15
CA CYS A 216 8.24 -5.98 0.33
C CYS A 216 8.38 -4.61 1.00
N LEU A 217 8.87 -3.59 0.28
CA LEU A 217 8.97 -2.23 0.85
C LEU A 217 7.60 -1.63 1.19
N SER A 218 6.55 -2.01 0.46
CA SER A 218 5.18 -1.63 0.82
C SER A 218 4.79 -2.15 2.20
N TYR A 219 5.13 -3.40 2.51
CA TYR A 219 4.94 -3.97 3.86
C TYR A 219 5.85 -3.30 4.89
N GLN A 220 7.15 -3.20 4.59
CA GLN A 220 8.14 -2.65 5.52
C GLN A 220 7.81 -1.23 5.98
N THR A 221 7.28 -0.38 5.09
CA THR A 221 6.86 0.98 5.46
C THR A 221 5.64 1.01 6.42
N GLN A 222 4.86 -0.07 6.53
CA GLN A 222 3.66 -0.16 7.36
C GLN A 222 3.87 -0.89 8.70
N THR A 223 5.02 -1.54 8.88
CA THR A 223 5.34 -2.24 10.14
C THR A 223 5.41 -1.26 11.31
N LYS A 224 5.05 -1.74 12.51
CA LYS A 224 5.01 -0.92 13.74
C LYS A 224 6.32 -0.90 14.54
N GLY A 225 7.22 -1.85 14.28
CA GLY A 225 8.51 -2.01 14.95
C GLY A 225 9.64 -1.22 14.29
N MET A 226 10.87 -1.48 14.75
CA MET A 226 12.09 -1.09 14.04
C MET A 226 12.08 -1.66 12.62
N MET A 227 12.42 -0.84 11.61
CA MET A 227 12.65 -1.37 10.27
C MET A 227 14.02 -2.05 10.24
N PRO A 228 14.15 -3.30 9.75
CA PRO A 228 15.45 -3.93 9.59
C PRO A 228 16.38 -3.09 8.70
N GLU A 229 17.66 -3.02 9.06
CA GLU A 229 18.62 -2.09 8.44
C GLU A 229 18.76 -2.27 6.92
N GLU A 230 18.65 -3.51 6.43
CA GLU A 230 18.72 -3.85 5.01
C GLU A 230 17.66 -3.16 4.13
N TYR A 231 16.54 -2.72 4.71
CA TYR A 231 15.44 -2.04 4.01
C TYR A 231 15.53 -0.52 4.09
N ARG A 232 16.21 0.02 5.12
CA ARG A 232 16.22 1.47 5.44
C ARG A 232 16.71 2.31 4.27
N LYS A 233 17.82 1.94 3.62
CA LYS A 233 18.32 2.65 2.42
C LYS A 233 17.44 2.43 1.18
N LYS A 234 16.80 1.27 1.06
CA LYS A 234 16.07 0.85 -0.13
C LYS A 234 14.74 1.60 -0.31
N MET A 235 14.10 2.02 0.79
CA MET A 235 12.88 2.86 0.72
C MET A 235 13.13 4.28 0.20
N ARG A 236 14.39 4.74 0.12
CA ARG A 236 14.75 6.12 -0.26
C ARG A 236 13.93 7.14 0.56
N ASN A 237 13.05 7.91 -0.07
CA ASN A 237 12.15 8.86 0.58
C ASN A 237 10.65 8.48 0.44
N VAL A 238 10.33 7.26 0.01
CA VAL A 238 8.95 6.76 -0.02
C VAL A 238 8.58 6.30 1.38
N ILE A 239 7.80 7.10 2.09
CA ILE A 239 7.48 6.89 3.51
C ILE A 239 6.23 6.03 3.75
N TYR A 240 5.48 5.72 2.70
CA TYR A 240 4.35 4.78 2.73
C TYR A 240 4.22 4.08 1.38
N GLY A 241 4.12 2.75 1.38
CA GLY A 241 3.94 1.93 0.18
C GLY A 241 5.20 1.84 -0.69
N CYS A 242 5.06 1.28 -1.91
CA CYS A 242 6.12 1.22 -2.91
C CYS A 242 5.54 0.94 -4.30
N ASP A 243 5.82 1.79 -5.29
CA ASP A 243 5.27 1.65 -6.65
C ASP A 243 6.29 1.07 -7.66
N ILE A 244 7.51 0.69 -7.23
CA ILE A 244 8.62 0.38 -8.17
C ILE A 244 8.24 -0.74 -9.15
N CYS A 245 7.61 -1.81 -8.69
CA CYS A 245 7.22 -2.94 -9.53
C CYS A 245 6.13 -2.57 -10.57
N GLN A 246 5.33 -1.52 -10.30
CA GLN A 246 4.36 -0.96 -11.23
C GLN A 246 5.06 0.00 -12.21
N LEU A 247 5.92 0.90 -11.71
CA LEU A 247 6.58 1.93 -12.52
C LEU A 247 7.48 1.36 -13.62
N VAL A 248 8.06 0.18 -13.42
CA VAL A 248 8.88 -0.50 -14.44
C VAL A 248 8.06 -1.40 -15.38
N CYS A 249 6.77 -1.59 -15.12
CA CYS A 249 5.90 -2.47 -15.90
C CYS A 249 5.58 -1.85 -17.27
N PRO A 250 5.77 -2.58 -18.39
CA PRO A 250 5.44 -2.08 -19.73
C PRO A 250 3.97 -1.68 -19.90
N TYR A 251 3.04 -2.39 -19.26
CA TYR A 251 1.60 -2.11 -19.34
C TYR A 251 1.20 -0.77 -18.72
N ASN A 252 2.05 -0.22 -17.84
CA ASN A 252 1.83 1.08 -17.20
C ASN A 252 2.42 2.25 -17.99
N LYS A 253 3.07 2.00 -19.13
CA LYS A 253 3.65 3.06 -19.94
C LYS A 253 2.55 3.98 -20.46
N GLY A 254 2.59 5.24 -20.04
CA GLY A 254 1.62 6.26 -20.47
C GLY A 254 0.25 6.15 -19.80
N LYS A 255 0.07 5.25 -18.83
CA LYS A 255 -1.18 5.15 -18.05
C LYS A 255 -1.16 6.22 -16.95
N ASP A 256 -2.12 7.14 -17.01
CA ASP A 256 -2.28 8.24 -16.07
C ASP A 256 -3.71 8.79 -16.22
N PHE A 257 -4.58 8.47 -15.26
CA PHE A 257 -6.01 8.73 -15.37
C PHE A 257 -6.50 9.54 -14.19
N HIS A 258 -7.28 10.58 -14.49
CA HIS A 258 -7.77 11.59 -13.55
C HIS A 258 -9.30 11.67 -13.67
N PHE A 259 -9.97 10.52 -13.51
CA PHE A 259 -11.43 10.42 -13.67
C PHE A 259 -12.19 10.79 -12.40
N HIS A 260 -11.57 10.62 -11.23
CA HIS A 260 -12.19 10.77 -9.91
C HIS A 260 -11.52 11.92 -9.16
N GLU A 261 -12.26 13.02 -8.95
CA GLU A 261 -11.74 14.20 -8.27
C GLU A 261 -11.28 13.88 -6.84
N GLU A 262 -11.98 12.97 -6.15
CA GLU A 262 -11.64 12.52 -4.80
C GLU A 262 -10.28 11.80 -4.71
N MET A 263 -9.73 11.31 -5.83
CA MET A 263 -8.43 10.64 -5.87
C MET A 263 -7.26 11.59 -6.19
N GLU A 264 -7.54 12.87 -6.48
CA GLU A 264 -6.50 13.82 -6.85
C GLU A 264 -5.51 14.08 -5.69
N PRO A 265 -4.20 14.01 -5.94
CA PRO A 265 -3.20 14.22 -4.91
C PRO A 265 -3.05 15.70 -4.54
N LYS A 266 -3.13 16.00 -3.24
CA LYS A 266 -2.66 17.28 -2.68
C LYS A 266 -1.19 17.17 -2.30
N ILE A 267 -0.34 18.03 -2.88
CA ILE A 267 1.12 17.94 -2.74
C ILE A 267 1.60 17.92 -1.29
N GLU A 268 1.05 18.77 -0.42
CA GLU A 268 1.47 18.83 0.99
C GLU A 268 1.07 17.57 1.80
N GLU A 269 0.16 16.74 1.28
CA GLU A 269 -0.28 15.49 1.91
C GLU A 269 0.49 14.30 1.35
N VAL A 270 0.63 14.19 0.02
CA VAL A 270 1.27 13.03 -0.61
C VAL A 270 2.79 13.17 -0.78
N TYR A 271 3.30 14.41 -0.67
CA TYR A 271 4.73 14.73 -0.65
C TYR A 271 5.08 15.64 0.55
N PRO A 272 4.86 15.18 1.79
CA PRO A 272 4.97 16.02 2.97
C PRO A 272 6.42 16.37 3.27
N LYS A 273 6.63 17.54 3.87
CA LYS A 273 7.92 17.92 4.44
C LYS A 273 8.30 16.95 5.56
N LEU A 274 9.52 16.42 5.50
CA LEU A 274 9.95 15.37 6.44
C LEU A 274 10.25 15.90 7.84
N ALA A 275 10.90 17.05 7.96
CA ALA A 275 11.29 17.59 9.26
C ALA A 275 10.06 17.98 10.13
N PRO A 276 9.04 18.69 9.62
CA PRO A 276 7.82 18.96 10.37
C PRO A 276 7.07 17.69 10.82
N LEU A 277 7.13 16.63 10.01
CA LEU A 277 6.45 15.37 10.32
C LEU A 277 7.02 14.69 11.58
N LEU A 278 8.31 14.92 11.92
CA LEU A 278 8.96 14.33 13.10
C LEU A 278 8.27 14.70 14.42
N THR A 279 7.72 15.91 14.51
CA THR A 279 7.12 16.45 15.75
C THR A 279 5.61 16.64 15.65
N ILE A 280 4.97 16.15 14.59
CA ILE A 280 3.53 16.34 14.37
C ILE A 280 2.69 15.81 15.56
N SER A 281 1.72 16.59 16.02
CA SER A 281 0.77 16.14 17.04
C SER A 281 -0.22 15.11 16.47
N ASN A 282 -0.91 14.37 17.34
CA ASN A 282 -1.97 13.46 16.87
C ASN A 282 -3.13 14.21 16.20
N LYS A 283 -3.44 15.42 16.67
CA LYS A 283 -4.49 16.27 16.13
C LYS A 283 -4.14 16.74 14.72
N GLU A 284 -2.95 17.31 14.53
CA GLU A 284 -2.47 17.75 13.22
C GLU A 284 -2.34 16.58 12.25
N PHE A 285 -1.84 15.43 12.72
CA PHE A 285 -1.75 14.22 11.89
C PHE A 285 -3.13 13.79 11.37
N LYS A 286 -4.13 13.72 12.24
CA LYS A 286 -5.50 13.34 11.84
C LYS A 286 -6.10 14.37 10.88
N GLN A 287 -5.83 15.65 11.10
CA GLN A 287 -6.32 16.72 10.23
C GLN A 287 -5.68 16.70 8.84
N GLN A 288 -4.38 16.43 8.75
CA GLN A 288 -3.63 16.50 7.49
C GLN A 288 -3.67 15.19 6.69
N PHE A 289 -3.60 14.04 7.36
CA PHE A 289 -3.44 12.73 6.69
C PHE A 289 -4.60 11.78 6.95
N GLY A 290 -5.53 12.09 7.88
CA GLY A 290 -6.51 11.12 8.37
C GLY A 290 -7.53 10.62 7.34
N HIS A 291 -7.64 11.30 6.19
CA HIS A 291 -8.47 10.87 5.06
C HIS A 291 -7.71 10.04 4.03
N LEU A 292 -6.39 9.89 4.15
CA LEU A 292 -5.59 9.05 3.26
C LEU A 292 -5.59 7.59 3.75
N ALA A 293 -5.60 6.64 2.83
CA ALA A 293 -5.45 5.21 3.16
C ALA A 293 -4.17 4.94 3.98
N GLY A 294 -3.08 5.64 3.68
CA GLY A 294 -1.80 5.49 4.38
C GLY A 294 -1.76 5.98 5.82
N SER A 295 -2.86 6.49 6.35
CA SER A 295 -2.98 6.90 7.74
C SER A 295 -3.47 5.79 8.69
N TRP A 296 -3.88 4.62 8.17
CA TRP A 296 -4.53 3.55 8.93
C TRP A 296 -3.72 2.99 10.12
N ARG A 297 -2.38 3.10 10.08
CA ARG A 297 -1.48 2.71 11.19
C ARG A 297 -1.12 3.84 12.15
N GLY A 298 -1.73 5.00 11.96
CA GLY A 298 -1.38 6.23 12.66
C GLY A 298 0.00 6.76 12.27
N LYS A 299 0.45 7.81 12.96
CA LYS A 299 1.68 8.53 12.61
C LYS A 299 2.98 7.78 12.87
N LYS A 300 2.98 6.74 13.72
CA LYS A 300 4.24 6.12 14.19
C LYS A 300 5.10 5.56 13.04
N PRO A 301 4.57 4.72 12.12
CA PRO A 301 5.38 4.22 11.01
C PRO A 301 5.84 5.34 10.07
N LEU A 302 4.98 6.33 9.81
CA LEU A 302 5.32 7.47 8.96
C LEU A 302 6.44 8.33 9.54
N GLN A 303 6.43 8.59 10.85
CA GLN A 303 7.50 9.31 11.55
C GLN A 303 8.82 8.53 11.55
N ARG A 304 8.76 7.22 11.81
CA ARG A 304 9.92 6.33 11.69
C ARG A 304 10.51 6.40 10.27
N ASN A 305 9.64 6.31 9.26
CA ASN A 305 10.06 6.35 7.86
C ASN A 305 10.58 7.74 7.46
N ALA A 306 10.07 8.81 8.06
CA ALA A 306 10.57 10.16 7.83
C ALA A 306 12.00 10.36 8.36
N LEU A 307 12.30 9.83 9.55
CA LEU A 307 13.68 9.79 10.09
C LEU A 307 14.62 9.05 9.12
N ILE A 308 14.17 7.91 8.58
CA ILE A 308 14.95 7.13 7.63
C ILE A 308 15.15 7.90 6.30
N ALA A 309 14.09 8.51 5.79
CA ALA A 309 14.12 9.29 4.57
C ALA A 309 15.05 10.52 4.67
N LEU A 310 15.05 11.22 5.81
CA LEU A 310 15.99 12.33 6.06
C LEU A 310 17.44 11.86 5.99
N ALA A 311 17.75 10.72 6.61
CA ALA A 311 19.09 10.13 6.52
C ALA A 311 19.47 9.78 5.08
N ASN A 312 18.56 9.15 4.34
CA ASN A 312 18.78 8.77 2.93
C ASN A 312 18.97 9.97 2.00
N LEU A 313 18.29 11.09 2.28
CA LEU A 313 18.35 12.33 1.50
C LEU A 313 19.49 13.28 1.92
N GLY A 314 20.23 12.93 2.97
CA GLY A 314 21.28 13.79 3.53
C GLY A 314 20.75 15.07 4.18
N GLY A 315 19.55 15.03 4.77
CA GLY A 315 18.87 16.18 5.40
C GLY A 315 19.49 16.60 6.73
N ARG A 316 20.71 17.15 6.70
CA ARG A 316 21.44 17.57 7.92
C ARG A 316 20.80 18.76 8.63
N GLU A 317 20.07 19.60 7.91
CA GLU A 317 19.29 20.70 8.45
C GLU A 317 18.24 20.25 9.48
N ALA A 318 17.85 18.97 9.44
CA ALA A 318 16.89 18.38 10.37
C ALA A 318 17.53 17.76 11.63
N ILE A 319 18.86 17.80 11.78
CA ILE A 319 19.56 17.23 12.95
C ILE A 319 18.98 17.73 14.29
N PRO A 320 18.69 19.03 14.49
CA PRO A 320 18.06 19.50 15.72
C PRO A 320 16.72 18.82 16.02
N GLN A 321 15.85 18.66 15.01
CA GLN A 321 14.56 17.98 15.15
C GLN A 321 14.72 16.48 15.38
N ILE A 322 15.73 15.84 14.77
CA ILE A 322 16.05 14.44 15.01
C ILE A 322 16.53 14.23 16.46
N ILE A 323 17.34 15.15 17.02
CA ILE A 323 17.77 15.10 18.42
C ILE A 323 16.55 15.16 19.37
N LEU A 324 15.54 15.99 19.07
CA LEU A 324 14.30 16.02 19.87
C LEU A 324 13.60 14.65 19.91
N CYS A 325 13.68 13.87 18.83
CA CYS A 325 13.07 12.54 18.75
C CYS A 325 13.74 11.50 19.66
N LEU A 326 14.96 11.76 20.16
CA LEU A 326 15.61 10.90 21.17
C LEU A 326 14.87 10.94 22.52
N ASN A 327 14.00 11.92 22.76
CA ASN A 327 13.16 12.00 23.96
C ASN A 327 11.72 11.48 23.74
N ASP A 328 11.44 10.87 22.58
CA ASP A 328 10.10 10.36 22.29
C ASP A 328 9.74 9.18 23.21
N GLN A 329 8.50 9.13 23.70
CA GLN A 329 8.02 8.02 24.54
C GLN A 329 8.09 6.64 23.84
N ARG A 330 8.15 6.61 22.50
CA ARG A 330 8.15 5.38 21.69
C ARG A 330 9.59 4.94 21.39
N PRO A 331 10.02 3.73 21.80
CA PRO A 331 11.39 3.23 21.56
C PRO A 331 11.77 3.21 20.09
N VAL A 332 10.85 2.81 19.21
CA VAL A 332 11.05 2.79 17.75
C VAL A 332 11.46 4.16 17.20
N ILE A 333 10.92 5.25 17.74
CA ILE A 333 11.28 6.60 17.29
C ILE A 333 12.66 6.98 17.80
N ARG A 334 12.95 6.74 19.09
CA ARG A 334 14.27 7.02 19.68
C ARG A 334 15.39 6.26 18.98
N GLY A 335 15.25 4.94 18.81
CA GLY A 335 16.25 4.12 18.13
C GLY A 335 16.45 4.53 16.67
N THR A 336 15.37 4.90 15.96
CA THR A 336 15.49 5.29 14.54
C THR A 336 16.15 6.67 14.44
N ALA A 337 15.86 7.57 15.38
CA ALA A 337 16.51 8.86 15.46
C ALA A 337 18.02 8.69 15.73
N ALA A 338 18.39 7.81 16.66
CA ALA A 338 19.78 7.49 16.94
C ALA A 338 20.52 6.98 15.68
N TRP A 339 19.92 6.01 14.97
CA TRP A 339 20.43 5.53 13.69
C TRP A 339 20.60 6.68 12.67
N SER A 340 19.59 7.53 12.51
CA SER A 340 19.62 8.64 11.55
C SER A 340 20.73 9.64 11.85
N LEU A 341 21.00 9.95 13.13
CA LEU A 341 22.13 10.79 13.54
C LEU A 341 23.47 10.16 13.14
N GLY A 342 23.64 8.86 13.36
CA GLY A 342 24.84 8.12 12.93
C GLY A 342 25.10 8.19 11.42
N GLN A 343 24.04 8.29 10.61
CA GLN A 343 24.17 8.46 9.16
C GLN A 343 24.49 9.92 8.75
N LEU A 344 23.91 10.92 9.44
CA LEU A 344 23.92 12.32 9.01
C LEU A 344 25.06 13.17 9.59
N ALA A 345 25.40 12.97 10.86
CA ALA A 345 26.20 13.89 11.67
C ALA A 345 27.73 13.70 11.54
N LYS A 346 28.21 12.91 10.58
CA LYS A 346 29.65 12.60 10.42
C LYS A 346 30.59 13.80 10.17
N ARG A 347 30.05 15.00 9.92
CA ARG A 347 30.86 16.21 9.67
C ARG A 347 30.99 17.09 10.90
N GLU A 348 29.92 17.21 11.67
CA GLU A 348 29.80 18.03 12.88
C GLU A 348 29.09 17.14 13.93
N PRO A 349 29.81 16.14 14.48
CA PRO A 349 29.21 15.10 15.30
C PRO A 349 28.95 15.55 16.75
N GLU A 350 29.51 16.67 17.21
CA GLU A 350 29.61 17.06 18.61
C GLU A 350 28.25 17.06 19.31
N GLN A 351 27.27 17.80 18.74
CA GLN A 351 25.92 17.89 19.29
C GLN A 351 25.19 16.54 19.28
N SER A 352 25.39 15.74 18.23
CA SER A 352 24.76 14.42 18.11
C SER A 352 25.38 13.42 19.08
N LEU A 353 26.70 13.46 19.29
CA LEU A 353 27.41 12.62 20.24
C LEU A 353 26.98 12.94 21.67
N GLU A 354 26.88 14.22 22.03
CA GLU A 354 26.38 14.63 23.34
C GLU A 354 24.97 14.06 23.59
N ALA A 355 24.05 14.25 22.64
CA ALA A 355 22.69 13.75 22.75
C ALA A 355 22.60 12.22 22.81
N LEU A 356 23.39 11.50 22.02
CA LEU A 356 23.44 10.04 22.01
C LEU A 356 24.04 9.46 23.30
N ASN A 357 25.09 10.09 23.86
CA ASN A 357 25.65 9.68 25.14
C ASN A 357 24.66 9.92 26.29
N TYR A 358 23.93 11.04 26.27
CA TYR A 358 22.86 11.26 27.22
C TYR A 358 21.76 10.20 27.10
N LEU A 359 21.29 9.88 25.88
CA LEU A 359 20.33 8.80 25.66
C LEU A 359 20.81 7.49 26.27
N LEU A 360 22.07 7.08 26.01
CA LEU A 360 22.63 5.84 26.58
C LEU A 360 22.68 5.83 28.12
N SER A 361 22.77 6.99 28.76
CA SER A 361 22.80 7.09 30.23
C SER A 361 21.44 6.87 30.90
N VAL A 362 20.34 7.01 30.15
CA VAL A 362 18.96 6.93 30.68
C VAL A 362 18.10 5.87 30.01
N GLU A 363 18.50 5.35 28.86
CA GLU A 363 17.72 4.39 28.08
C GLU A 363 17.75 2.99 28.70
N THR A 364 16.62 2.29 28.62
CA THR A 364 16.45 0.92 29.13
C THR A 364 16.11 -0.09 28.03
N GLU A 365 15.70 0.38 26.85
CA GLU A 365 15.30 -0.47 25.73
C GLU A 365 16.53 -0.93 24.93
N GLU A 366 16.75 -2.25 24.87
CA GLU A 366 17.93 -2.87 24.27
C GLU A 366 18.12 -2.49 22.79
N GLU A 367 17.06 -2.55 21.97
CA GLU A 367 17.12 -2.16 20.55
C GLU A 367 17.54 -0.69 20.38
N VAL A 368 17.15 0.21 21.29
CA VAL A 368 17.52 1.63 21.23
C VAL A 368 18.99 1.83 21.62
N ILE A 369 19.43 1.14 22.68
CA ILE A 369 20.82 1.13 23.13
C ILE A 369 21.73 0.67 21.99
N GLU A 370 21.38 -0.42 21.30
CA GLU A 370 22.15 -0.92 20.17
C GLU A 370 22.27 0.11 19.03
N GLU A 371 21.16 0.75 18.63
CA GLU A 371 21.18 1.76 17.58
C GLU A 371 22.03 2.98 17.98
N ALA A 372 21.94 3.42 19.23
CA ALA A 372 22.75 4.52 19.75
C ALA A 372 24.24 4.19 19.80
N GLN A 373 24.61 2.98 20.25
CA GLN A 373 26.00 2.52 20.25
C GLN A 373 26.57 2.43 18.82
N LYS A 374 25.81 1.86 17.89
CA LYS A 374 26.18 1.80 16.46
C LYS A 374 26.37 3.21 15.89
N ALA A 375 25.46 4.15 16.22
CA ALA A 375 25.56 5.54 15.79
C ALA A 375 26.81 6.25 16.36
N ILE A 376 27.09 6.13 17.66
CA ILE A 376 28.30 6.70 18.28
C ILE A 376 29.56 6.13 17.64
N HIS A 377 29.60 4.81 17.40
CA HIS A 377 30.72 4.18 16.72
C HIS A 377 30.94 4.77 15.31
N LEU A 378 29.87 4.96 14.53
CA LEU A 378 29.93 5.59 13.21
C LEU A 378 30.39 7.05 13.21
N LEU A 379 30.12 7.78 14.29
CA LEU A 379 30.50 9.20 14.44
C LEU A 379 31.91 9.40 15.00
N THR A 380 32.40 8.46 15.80
CA THR A 380 33.73 8.51 16.44
C THR A 380 34.82 7.81 15.63
N SER A 381 34.45 6.84 14.77
CA SER A 381 35.38 6.23 13.84
C SER A 381 35.90 7.28 12.85
N LYS A 382 37.17 7.65 12.99
CA LYS A 382 37.86 8.54 12.04
C LYS A 382 37.61 8.01 10.64
N LYS A 383 37.21 8.89 9.70
CA LYS A 383 37.36 8.60 8.28
C LYS A 383 38.79 8.11 8.07
N GLY A 384 38.94 6.83 7.76
CA GLY A 384 40.16 6.31 7.17
C GLY A 384 40.55 7.25 6.03
N SER A 385 41.82 7.64 6.03
CA SER A 385 42.51 8.36 4.97
C SER A 385 41.80 8.26 3.61
N ARG A 386 41.43 9.40 3.03
CA ARG A 386 41.48 9.50 1.58
C ARG A 386 42.94 9.22 1.22
N SER A 387 43.24 8.00 0.82
CA SER A 387 44.47 7.67 0.12
C SER A 387 44.43 8.45 -1.18
N THR A 388 45.11 9.60 -1.17
CA THR A 388 45.71 10.18 -2.36
C THR A 388 46.87 9.27 -2.75
N GLU A 389 46.60 8.36 -3.70
CA GLU A 389 47.57 7.88 -4.69
C GLU A 389 46.84 7.73 -6.02
#